data_AF-A0A529HT54-F1
#
_entry.id   AF-A0A529HT54-F1
#
_cell.length_a   1.000
_cell.length_b   1.000
_cell.length_c   1.000
_cell.angle_alpha   90.00
_cell.angle_beta   90.00
_cell.angle_gamma   90.00
#
_symmetry.space_group_name_H-M   'P 1'
#
loop_
_entity.id
_entity.type
_entity.pdbx_description
1 polymer ?
#
loop_
_entity_poly.entity_id
_entity_poly.type
_entity_poly.pdbx_seq_one_letter_code
_entity_poly.pdbx_strand_id
1 'polypeptide(L)' 'MLAMIGGLAVAIVLLTASASRADGYTFDTGDILRVSVIGEQSYPLEVVVDDRGSI' A
#
# COMPACT_ATOMS: atom_id res chain seq x y z
N MET A 1 -24.16 -20.22 -2.42
CA MET A 1 -22.78 -20.67 -2.11
C MET A 1 -21.76 -20.13 -3.12
N LEU A 2 -21.98 -20.30 -4.45
CA LEU A 2 -21.09 -19.74 -5.48
C LEU A 2 -20.88 -18.22 -5.39
N ALA A 3 -21.92 -17.45 -5.11
CA ALA A 3 -21.83 -15.98 -5.01
C ALA A 3 -20.92 -15.51 -3.85
N MET A 4 -20.90 -16.24 -2.73
CA MET A 4 -20.01 -15.96 -1.60
C MET A 4 -18.55 -16.25 -1.96
N ILE A 5 -18.31 -17.36 -2.66
CA ILE A 5 -16.97 -17.76 -3.12
C ILE A 5 -16.46 -16.77 -4.18
N GLY A 6 -17.33 -16.32 -5.09
CA GLY A 6 -16.99 -15.30 -6.09
C GLY A 6 -16.64 -13.95 -5.45
N GLY A 7 -17.39 -13.51 -4.44
CA GLY A 7 -17.08 -12.28 -3.70
C GLY A 7 -15.74 -12.36 -2.97
N LEU A 8 -15.45 -13.50 -2.32
CA LEU A 8 -14.18 -13.72 -1.64
C LEU A 8 -13.00 -13.76 -2.62
N ALA A 9 -13.15 -14.40 -3.78
CA ALA A 9 -12.12 -14.43 -4.81
C ALA A 9 -11.76 -13.04 -5.33
N VAL A 10 -12.77 -12.18 -5.59
CA VAL A 10 -12.55 -10.80 -6.02
C VAL A 10 -11.85 -9.97 -4.93
N ALA A 11 -12.25 -10.13 -3.67
CA ALA A 11 -11.59 -9.44 -2.56
C ALA A 11 -10.11 -9.82 -2.41
N ILE A 12 -9.79 -11.11 -2.56
CA ILE A 12 -8.41 -11.60 -2.53
C ILE A 12 -7.61 -11.03 -3.72
N VAL A 13 -8.17 -11.04 -4.93
CA VAL A 13 -7.51 -10.48 -6.13
C VAL A 13 -7.24 -8.98 -5.98
N LEU A 14 -8.19 -8.21 -5.43
CA LEU A 14 -8.00 -6.78 -5.18
C LEU A 14 -6.92 -6.53 -4.12
N LEU A 15 -6.87 -7.37 -3.07
CA LEU A 15 -5.87 -7.28 -2.02
C LEU A 15 -4.47 -7.61 -2.54
N THR A 16 -4.33 -8.69 -3.32
CA THR A 16 -3.04 -9.08 -3.91
C THR A 16 -2.60 -8.12 -5.02
N ALA A 17 -3.52 -7.55 -5.80
CA ALA A 17 -3.19 -6.52 -6.79
C ALA A 17 -2.67 -5.23 -6.11
N SER A 18 -3.20 -4.88 -4.94
CA SER A 18 -2.71 -3.76 -4.15
C SER A 18 -1.33 -4.05 -3.55
N ALA A 19 -1.10 -5.28 -3.07
CA ALA A 19 0.20 -5.74 -2.57
C ALA A 19 1.26 -5.84 -3.69
N SER A 20 0.85 -6.07 -4.94
CA SER A 20 1.74 -6.16 -6.10
C SER A 20 2.26 -4.80 -6.58
N ARG A 21 1.73 -3.67 -6.09
CA ARG A 21 2.05 -2.34 -6.61
C ARG A 21 3.18 -1.64 -5.84
N ALA A 22 4.29 -2.35 -5.68
CA ALA A 22 5.62 -1.76 -5.54
C ALA A 22 6.48 -2.46 -6.60
N ASP A 23 6.42 -1.93 -7.81
CA ASP A 23 6.92 -2.52 -9.05
C ASP A 23 8.46 -2.48 -9.07
N GLY A 24 9.10 -3.40 -8.32
CA GLY A 24 10.55 -3.55 -8.25
C GLY A 24 11.33 -2.35 -7.67
N TYR A 25 10.64 -1.28 -7.27
CA TYR A 25 11.24 -0.09 -6.70
C TYR A 25 11.58 -0.33 -5.22
N THR A 26 12.87 -0.27 -4.90
CA THR A 26 13.35 -0.30 -3.52
C THR A 26 13.48 1.14 -3.04
N PHE A 27 12.83 1.47 -1.92
CA PHE A 27 12.95 2.79 -1.31
C PHE A 27 14.40 3.04 -0.90
N ASP A 28 14.91 4.22 -1.22
CA ASP A 28 16.26 4.66 -0.88
C ASP A 28 16.24 5.99 -0.11
N THR A 29 17.34 6.30 0.58
CA THR A 29 17.48 7.52 1.38
C THR A 29 17.21 8.76 0.53
N GLY A 30 16.33 9.63 1.03
CA GLY A 30 15.90 10.85 0.35
C GLY A 30 14.63 10.69 -0.50
N ASP A 31 14.11 9.47 -0.67
CA ASP A 31 12.82 9.26 -1.29
C ASP A 31 11.68 9.88 -0.47
N ILE A 32 10.67 10.41 -1.18
CA ILE A 32 9.47 10.97 -0.56
C ILE A 32 8.32 9.97 -0.73
N LEU A 33 7.80 9.48 0.39
CA LEU A 33 6.66 8.57 0.44
C LEU A 33 5.40 9.33 0.82
N ARG A 34 4.32 9.08 0.08
CA ARG A 34 2.98 9.56 0.41
C ARG A 34 2.19 8.45 1.09
N VAL A 35 2.05 8.53 2.40
CA VAL A 35 1.35 7.55 3.22
C VAL A 35 -0.14 7.89 3.27
N SER A 36 -1.00 6.91 3.04
CA SER A 36 -2.46 7.05 3.18
C SER A 36 -2.99 5.97 4.11
N VAL A 37 -3.77 6.35 5.12
CA VAL A 37 -4.38 5.42 6.07
C VAL A 37 -5.90 5.42 5.86
N ILE A 38 -6.46 4.24 5.61
CA ILE A 38 -7.90 4.10 5.35
C ILE A 38 -8.69 4.48 6.61
N GLY A 39 -9.64 5.40 6.47
CA GLY A 39 -10.51 5.84 7.56
C GLY A 39 -9.95 6.95 8.44
N GLU A 40 -8.76 7.47 8.14
CA GLU A 40 -8.16 8.58 8.88
C GLU A 40 -8.09 9.84 8.00
N GLN A 41 -8.67 10.95 8.48
CA GLN A 41 -8.72 12.21 7.72
C GLN A 41 -7.41 13.00 7.80
N SER A 42 -6.56 12.70 8.77
CA SER A 42 -5.26 13.38 8.94
C SER A 42 -4.24 12.97 7.86
N TYR A 43 -4.55 11.98 7.02
CA TYR A 43 -3.74 11.54 5.90
C TYR A 43 -4.33 12.05 4.57
N PRO A 44 -3.50 12.27 3.53
CA PRO A 44 -2.15 11.76 3.35
C PRO A 44 -1.04 12.59 4.01
N LEU A 45 0.00 11.91 4.48
CA LEU A 45 1.24 12.50 4.99
C LEU A 45 2.38 12.26 4.00
N GLU A 46 3.22 13.26 3.79
CA GLU A 46 4.47 13.14 3.04
C GLU A 46 5.63 12.97 4.02
N VAL A 47 6.38 11.88 3.87
CA VAL A 47 7.51 11.52 4.74
C VAL A 47 8.74 11.22 3.89
N VAL A 48 9.93 11.51 4.42
CA VAL A 48 11.20 11.30 3.73
C VAL A 48 11.89 10.09 4.33
N VAL A 49 12.44 9.22 3.49
CA VAL A 49 13.28 8.10 3.93
C VAL A 49 14.61 8.62 4.46
N ASP A 50 14.92 8.34 5.72
CA ASP A 50 16.16 8.74 6.37
C ASP A 50 17.38 7.89 5.91
N ASP A 51 18.56 8.22 6.43
CA ASP A 51 19.83 7.55 6.14
C ASP A 51 19.94 6.12 6.67
N ARG A 52 18.95 5.68 7.45
CA ARG A 52 18.83 4.33 8.03
C ARG A 52 17.73 3.53 7.36
N GLY A 53 17.01 4.10 6.39
CA GLY A 53 15.88 3.48 5.72
C GLY A 53 14.56 3.54 6.49
N SER A 54 14.40 4.49 7.41
CA SER A 54 13.15 4.71 8.19
C SER A 54 12.35 5.89 7.64
N ILE A 55 11.05 5.96 7.95
CA ILE A 55 10.11 7.04 7.58
C ILE A 55 9.37 7.61 8.80
#